data_AF-A0A922WK30-F1
#
_entry.id   AF-A0A922WK30-F1
#
_cell.length_a   1.000
_cell.length_b   1.000
_cell.length_c   1.000
_cell.angle_alpha   90.00
_cell.angle_beta   90.00
_cell.angle_gamma   90.00
#
_symmetry.space_group_name_H-M   'P 1'
#
loop_
_entity.id
_entity.type
_entity.pdbx_description
1 polymer ?
#
loop_
_entity_poly.entity_id
_entity_poly.type
_entity_poly.pdbx_seq_one_letter_code
_entity_poly.pdbx_strand_id
1 'polypeptide(L)'
;MATKYVFFFGDGKADGNAKMKNELGGKGANLAEMTNIGLPVPAGFTISTEVCTYYYGHENTYPPELEAQVDAAMALVEKAMGKKFGDTTDPLLVSCRSGARESMPGMMDTVLNIGLNDVTVEALTKASGNERFAWDSYRRFVQMYGDVVMGLKPEKKTDIDPFEDLLEKKKHAAGVHFDNELSVAQLKELVAEFKAAIKAKTGQDFPTDPKKQV
;
A
#
# COMPACT_ATOMS: atom_id res chain seq x y z
N MET A 1 -12.43 26.83 12.35
CA MET A 1 -12.69 25.85 11.27
C MET A 1 -11.71 24.71 11.46
N ALA A 2 -12.12 23.46 11.29
CA ALA A 2 -11.19 22.32 11.39
C ALA A 2 -10.19 22.35 10.24
N THR A 3 -8.92 22.04 10.50
CA THR A 3 -7.85 22.02 9.49
C THR A 3 -8.07 20.86 8.53
N LYS A 4 -7.98 21.09 7.22
CA LYS A 4 -8.11 20.05 6.20
C LYS A 4 -6.74 19.44 5.90
N TYR A 5 -6.57 18.17 6.22
CA TYR A 5 -5.35 17.41 6.01
C TYR A 5 -5.43 16.44 4.82
N VAL A 6 -6.62 15.99 4.45
CA VAL A 6 -6.81 15.00 3.38
C VAL A 6 -7.49 15.61 2.17
N PHE A 7 -6.91 15.39 1.00
CA PHE A 7 -7.32 15.98 -0.28
C PHE A 7 -7.64 14.89 -1.30
N PHE A 8 -8.93 14.75 -1.64
CA PHE A 8 -9.40 13.74 -2.58
C PHE A 8 -9.08 14.12 -4.05
N PHE A 9 -8.88 13.12 -4.89
CA PHE A 9 -8.89 13.23 -6.35
C PHE A 9 -9.56 11.99 -6.96
N GLY A 10 -10.47 12.18 -7.91
CA GLY A 10 -11.13 11.09 -8.63
C GLY A 10 -12.40 11.57 -9.34
N ASP A 11 -12.93 10.76 -10.25
CA ASP A 11 -14.21 11.02 -10.92
C ASP A 11 -14.27 12.42 -11.60
N GLY A 12 -13.14 12.83 -12.19
CA GLY A 12 -12.98 14.11 -12.88
C GLY A 12 -12.90 15.35 -11.98
N LYS A 13 -12.79 15.20 -10.65
CA LYS A 13 -12.64 16.31 -9.70
C LYS A 13 -11.57 16.04 -8.65
N ALA A 14 -10.82 17.07 -8.29
CA ALA A 14 -9.88 17.02 -7.17
C ALA A 14 -10.00 18.23 -6.26
N ASP A 15 -9.74 18.00 -4.96
CA ASP A 15 -9.66 19.04 -3.94
C ASP A 15 -8.41 19.92 -4.11
N GLY A 16 -7.37 19.39 -4.74
CA GLY A 16 -6.09 20.05 -4.99
C GLY A 16 -5.92 20.52 -6.44
N ASN A 17 -4.74 21.10 -6.73
CA ASN A 17 -4.31 21.45 -8.09
C ASN A 17 -2.77 21.61 -8.14
N ALA A 18 -2.22 21.85 -9.34
CA ALA A 18 -0.77 21.99 -9.55
C ALA A 18 -0.08 23.11 -8.75
N LYS A 19 -0.81 24.09 -8.20
CA LYS A 19 -0.24 25.18 -7.39
C LYS A 19 0.02 24.76 -5.94
N MET A 20 -0.62 23.68 -5.48
CA MET A 20 -0.55 23.21 -4.09
C MET A 20 0.61 22.24 -3.83
N LYS A 21 1.77 22.46 -4.47
CA LYS A 21 2.95 21.58 -4.34
C LYS A 21 3.55 21.60 -2.95
N ASN A 22 3.38 22.69 -2.21
CA ASN A 22 3.89 22.80 -0.85
C ASN A 22 3.08 21.93 0.11
N GLU A 23 1.76 21.94 -0.07
CA GLU A 23 0.78 21.25 0.79
C GLU A 23 0.62 19.78 0.41
N LEU A 24 0.66 19.43 -0.89
CA LEU A 24 0.36 18.07 -1.40
C LEU A 24 1.60 17.31 -1.89
N GLY A 25 2.76 17.98 -1.90
CA GLY A 25 3.94 17.49 -2.60
C GLY A 25 3.77 17.49 -4.13
N GLY A 26 4.86 17.20 -4.83
CA GLY A 26 4.85 17.19 -6.31
C GLY A 26 3.94 16.14 -6.91
N LYS A 27 3.89 14.93 -6.32
CA LYS A 27 3.04 13.83 -6.81
C LYS A 27 1.55 14.10 -6.57
N GLY A 28 1.18 14.50 -5.35
CA GLY A 28 -0.22 14.78 -5.00
C GLY A 28 -0.79 15.95 -5.81
N ALA A 29 -0.02 17.04 -5.94
CA ALA A 29 -0.43 18.19 -6.77
C ALA A 29 -0.62 17.81 -8.25
N ASN A 30 0.26 16.97 -8.81
CA ASN A 30 0.13 16.50 -10.19
C ASN A 30 -1.04 15.53 -10.38
N LEU A 31 -1.30 14.61 -9.45
CA LEU A 31 -2.47 13.72 -9.51
C LEU A 31 -3.78 14.51 -9.49
N ALA A 32 -3.85 15.54 -8.65
CA ALA A 32 -4.98 16.45 -8.61
C ALA A 32 -5.14 17.23 -9.92
N GLU A 33 -4.05 17.76 -10.48
CA GLU A 33 -4.07 18.46 -11.77
C GLU A 33 -4.54 17.55 -12.90
N MET A 34 -3.95 16.36 -13.02
CA MET A 34 -4.31 15.37 -14.05
C MET A 34 -5.79 15.00 -13.97
N THR A 35 -6.32 14.87 -12.76
CA THR A 35 -7.75 14.61 -12.52
C THR A 35 -8.61 15.79 -13.00
N ASN A 36 -8.23 17.03 -12.64
CA ASN A 36 -8.99 18.23 -13.01
C ASN A 36 -8.99 18.51 -14.52
N ILE A 37 -7.94 18.14 -15.25
CA ILE A 37 -7.89 18.26 -16.72
C ILE A 37 -8.55 17.06 -17.44
N GLY A 38 -9.16 16.13 -16.70
CA GLY A 38 -9.96 15.03 -17.24
C GLY A 38 -9.16 13.81 -17.70
N LEU A 39 -7.92 13.64 -17.27
CA LEU A 39 -7.19 12.40 -17.51
C LEU A 39 -7.76 11.26 -16.65
N PRO A 40 -7.74 10.00 -17.14
CA PRO A 40 -8.26 8.84 -16.42
C PRO A 40 -7.31 8.43 -15.29
N VAL A 41 -7.33 9.18 -14.19
CA VAL A 41 -6.56 8.90 -12.97
C VAL A 41 -7.44 8.06 -12.02
N PRO A 42 -6.97 6.89 -11.55
CA PRO A 42 -7.67 6.13 -10.51
C PRO A 42 -7.90 6.99 -9.27
N ALA A 43 -9.08 6.88 -8.65
CA ALA A 43 -9.42 7.70 -7.50
C ALA A 43 -8.51 7.41 -6.29
N GLY A 44 -8.24 8.45 -5.51
CA GLY A 44 -7.38 8.39 -4.33
C GLY A 44 -7.47 9.67 -3.52
N PHE A 45 -6.56 9.80 -2.55
CA PHE A 45 -6.41 11.02 -1.78
C PHE A 45 -4.94 11.25 -1.41
N THR A 46 -4.61 12.50 -1.11
CA THR A 46 -3.30 12.93 -0.60
C THR A 46 -3.45 13.39 0.83
N ILE A 47 -2.60 12.89 1.72
CA ILE A 47 -2.42 13.42 3.08
C ILE A 47 -1.39 14.55 2.98
N SER A 48 -1.72 15.73 3.50
CA SER A 48 -0.89 16.93 3.34
C SER A 48 0.46 16.81 4.06
N THR A 49 1.44 17.57 3.56
CA THR A 49 2.77 17.70 4.18
C THR A 49 2.70 18.24 5.61
N GLU A 50 1.65 19.00 5.94
CA GLU A 50 1.41 19.51 7.29
C GLU A 50 1.21 18.38 8.32
N VAL A 51 0.65 17.23 7.93
CA VAL A 51 0.55 16.06 8.81
C VAL A 51 1.93 15.51 9.15
N CYS A 52 2.85 15.51 8.19
CA CYS A 52 4.24 15.11 8.44
C CYS A 52 4.93 16.08 9.41
N THR A 53 4.74 17.39 9.22
CA THR A 53 5.23 18.39 10.17
C THR A 53 4.61 18.22 11.56
N TYR A 54 3.31 17.96 11.64
CA TYR A 54 2.63 17.69 12.90
C TYR A 54 3.23 16.46 13.60
N TYR A 55 3.39 15.35 12.87
CA TYR A 55 3.91 14.09 13.39
C TYR A 55 5.28 14.26 14.07
N TYR A 56 6.22 14.90 13.39
CA TYR A 56 7.54 15.17 13.98
C TYR A 56 7.51 16.24 15.08
N GLY A 57 6.56 17.17 15.03
CA GLY A 57 6.36 18.19 16.07
C GLY A 57 5.63 17.70 17.33
N HIS A 58 4.98 16.54 17.27
CA HIS A 58 4.12 16.00 18.33
C HIS A 58 4.47 14.55 18.66
N GLU A 59 5.74 14.26 18.92
CA GLU A 59 6.20 12.96 19.44
C GLU A 59 5.74 11.75 18.61
N ASN A 60 5.72 11.89 17.27
CA ASN A 60 5.27 10.84 16.36
C ASN A 60 3.79 10.47 16.53
N THR A 61 2.94 11.44 16.88
CA THR A 61 1.48 11.29 16.95
C THR A 61 0.78 12.02 15.81
N TYR A 62 -0.46 11.66 15.53
CA TYR A 62 -1.24 12.26 14.44
C TYR A 62 -2.23 13.31 14.97
N PRO A 63 -2.62 14.30 14.14
CA PRO A 63 -3.73 15.18 14.48
C PRO A 63 -5.00 14.36 14.78
N PRO A 64 -5.75 14.69 15.84
CA PRO A 64 -6.91 13.90 16.26
C PRO A 64 -8.01 13.83 15.20
N GLU A 65 -8.09 14.82 14.30
CA GLU A 65 -9.03 14.83 13.17
C GLU A 65 -8.60 14.01 11.96
N LEU A 66 -7.35 13.52 11.90
CA LEU A 66 -6.81 12.88 10.70
C LEU A 66 -7.56 11.59 10.34
N GLU A 67 -7.78 10.72 11.32
CA GLU A 67 -8.42 9.41 11.11
C GLU A 67 -9.81 9.57 10.47
N ALA A 68 -10.62 10.48 11.00
CA ALA A 68 -11.95 10.76 10.45
C ALA A 68 -11.89 11.32 9.02
N GLN A 69 -10.86 12.11 8.68
CA GLN A 69 -10.68 12.62 7.31
C GLN A 69 -10.21 11.53 6.35
N VAL A 70 -9.34 10.62 6.79
CA VAL A 70 -8.90 9.47 5.99
C VAL A 70 -10.08 8.54 5.72
N ASP A 71 -10.88 8.22 6.74
CA ASP A 71 -12.09 7.40 6.59
C ASP A 71 -13.10 8.04 5.60
N ALA A 72 -13.32 9.36 5.72
CA ALA A 72 -14.20 10.08 4.80
C ALA A 72 -13.66 10.08 3.35
N ALA A 73 -12.36 10.26 3.17
CA ALA A 73 -11.73 10.21 1.84
C ALA A 73 -11.74 8.80 1.25
N MET A 74 -11.52 7.77 2.06
CA MET A 74 -11.61 6.37 1.62
C MET A 74 -13.03 6.05 1.13
N ALA A 75 -14.07 6.51 1.82
CA ALA A 75 -15.45 6.34 1.37
C ALA A 75 -15.74 7.02 0.01
N LEU A 76 -15.08 8.16 -0.28
CA LEU A 76 -15.16 8.79 -1.60
C LEU A 76 -14.45 7.95 -2.67
N VAL A 77 -13.30 7.36 -2.36
CA VAL A 77 -12.59 6.45 -3.26
C VAL A 77 -13.43 5.20 -3.54
N GLU A 78 -14.00 4.59 -2.51
CA GLU A 78 -14.91 3.43 -2.65
C GLU A 78 -16.08 3.74 -3.59
N LYS A 79 -16.72 4.90 -3.39
CA LYS A 79 -17.82 5.35 -4.25
C LYS A 79 -17.38 5.56 -5.70
N ALA A 80 -16.24 6.21 -5.92
CA ALA A 80 -15.73 6.51 -7.26
C ALA A 80 -15.27 5.24 -8.00
N MET A 81 -14.71 4.26 -7.27
CA MET A 81 -14.22 3.01 -7.83
C MET A 81 -15.30 1.91 -7.91
N GLY A 82 -16.44 2.10 -7.25
CA GLY A 82 -17.52 1.10 -7.19
C GLY A 82 -17.14 -0.15 -6.38
N LYS A 83 -16.13 -0.06 -5.51
CA LYS A 83 -15.59 -1.17 -4.71
C LYS A 83 -15.48 -0.76 -3.24
N LYS A 84 -15.31 -1.72 -2.35
CA LYS A 84 -15.20 -1.46 -0.89
C LYS A 84 -13.87 -1.96 -0.33
N PHE A 85 -13.24 -1.14 0.51
CA PHE A 85 -11.97 -1.43 1.13
C PHE A 85 -12.15 -2.52 2.19
N GLY A 86 -11.47 -3.65 2.00
CA GLY A 86 -11.63 -4.84 2.85
C GLY A 86 -12.87 -5.70 2.54
N ASP A 87 -13.56 -5.45 1.43
CA ASP A 87 -14.69 -6.30 1.02
C ASP A 87 -14.25 -7.71 0.64
N THR A 88 -15.04 -8.71 1.05
CA THR A 88 -14.72 -10.13 0.89
C THR A 88 -15.24 -10.73 -0.41
N THR A 89 -15.85 -9.91 -1.28
CA THR A 89 -16.39 -10.31 -2.58
C THR A 89 -15.75 -9.52 -3.72
N ASP A 90 -15.67 -8.19 -3.63
CA ASP A 90 -14.99 -7.33 -4.60
C ASP A 90 -14.13 -6.26 -3.90
N PRO A 91 -12.91 -6.61 -3.48
CA PRO A 91 -12.07 -5.74 -2.66
C PRO A 91 -11.55 -4.54 -3.46
N LEU A 92 -11.64 -3.36 -2.86
CA LEU A 92 -10.79 -2.22 -3.21
C LEU A 92 -9.39 -2.46 -2.63
N LEU A 93 -8.36 -2.31 -3.46
CA LEU A 93 -6.96 -2.31 -3.06
C LEU A 93 -6.35 -0.95 -3.36
N VAL A 94 -5.47 -0.48 -2.48
CA VAL A 94 -4.83 0.83 -2.62
C VAL A 94 -3.31 0.72 -2.66
N SER A 95 -2.66 1.78 -3.15
CA SER A 95 -1.21 1.94 -3.07
C SER A 95 -0.85 3.13 -2.21
N CYS A 96 0.12 2.98 -1.32
CA CYS A 96 0.70 4.10 -0.58
C CYS A 96 2.01 4.53 -1.24
N ARG A 97 2.16 5.83 -1.49
CA ARG A 97 3.31 6.40 -2.20
C ARG A 97 3.74 7.69 -1.53
N SER A 98 5.00 7.76 -1.10
CA SER A 98 5.59 8.99 -0.58
C SER A 98 5.68 10.08 -1.66
N GLY A 99 5.46 11.33 -1.28
CA GLY A 99 5.51 12.49 -2.18
C GLY A 99 5.86 13.77 -1.42
N ALA A 100 7.12 14.20 -1.50
CA ALA A 100 7.56 15.48 -0.97
C ALA A 100 7.36 16.62 -1.97
N ARG A 101 7.54 17.87 -1.48
CA ARG A 101 7.55 19.09 -2.30
C ARG A 101 8.57 19.00 -3.44
N GLU A 102 9.77 18.51 -3.13
CA GLU A 102 10.83 18.25 -4.10
C GLU A 102 11.16 16.75 -4.15
N SER A 103 11.61 16.29 -5.30
CA SER A 103 11.96 14.88 -5.48
C SER A 103 13.21 14.54 -4.68
N MET A 104 13.03 13.80 -3.58
CA MET A 104 14.13 13.31 -2.75
C MET A 104 14.41 11.83 -3.04
N PRO A 105 15.61 11.48 -3.55
CA PRO A 105 16.08 10.09 -3.55
C PRO A 105 16.13 9.55 -2.10
N GLY A 106 15.62 8.34 -1.86
CA GLY A 106 15.65 7.69 -0.54
C GLY A 106 14.41 7.90 0.34
N MET A 107 13.33 8.50 -0.17
CA MET A 107 12.03 8.46 0.50
C MET A 107 11.46 7.04 0.56
N MET A 108 10.53 6.80 1.50
CA MET A 108 9.83 5.52 1.66
C MET A 108 9.37 4.95 0.31
N ASP A 109 9.69 3.68 0.09
CA ASP A 109 9.33 2.96 -1.13
C ASP A 109 7.80 2.84 -1.28
N THR A 110 7.35 2.61 -2.51
CA THR A 110 5.92 2.43 -2.79
C THR A 110 5.45 1.06 -2.27
N VAL A 111 4.33 1.04 -1.56
CA VAL A 111 3.63 -0.20 -1.18
C VAL A 111 2.38 -0.33 -2.04
N LEU A 112 2.27 -1.43 -2.78
CA LEU A 112 1.09 -1.75 -3.59
C LEU A 112 0.23 -2.82 -2.90
N ASN A 113 -1.02 -2.94 -3.35
CA ASN A 113 -1.97 -3.99 -2.94
C ASN A 113 -2.35 -3.97 -1.45
N ILE A 114 -2.30 -2.79 -0.81
CA ILE A 114 -2.81 -2.61 0.55
C ILE A 114 -4.31 -2.94 0.55
N GLY A 115 -4.75 -3.71 1.54
CA GLY A 115 -6.08 -4.30 1.62
C GLY A 115 -6.10 -5.82 1.41
N LEU A 116 -4.99 -6.43 0.96
CA LEU A 116 -4.88 -7.88 0.85
C LEU A 116 -4.72 -8.55 2.22
N ASN A 117 -5.51 -9.59 2.45
CA ASN A 117 -5.42 -10.53 3.56
C ASN A 117 -5.89 -11.93 3.09
N ASP A 118 -5.92 -12.90 4.00
CA ASP A 118 -6.31 -14.29 3.68
C ASP A 118 -7.76 -14.43 3.16
N VAL A 119 -8.61 -13.43 3.41
CA VAL A 119 -10.00 -13.40 2.92
C VAL A 119 -10.11 -12.62 1.60
N THR A 120 -9.51 -11.43 1.52
CA THR A 120 -9.61 -10.58 0.33
C THR A 120 -8.78 -11.10 -0.85
N VAL A 121 -7.74 -11.92 -0.62
CA VAL A 121 -7.03 -12.63 -1.71
C VAL A 121 -7.92 -13.66 -2.42
N GLU A 122 -8.81 -14.33 -1.69
CA GLU A 122 -9.79 -15.26 -2.26
C GLU A 122 -10.88 -14.50 -3.02
N ALA A 123 -11.27 -13.33 -2.53
CA ALA A 123 -12.16 -12.41 -3.26
C ALA A 123 -11.52 -11.93 -4.58
N LEU A 124 -10.25 -11.51 -4.53
CA LEU A 124 -9.48 -11.12 -5.71
C LEU A 124 -9.32 -12.27 -6.72
N THR A 125 -9.12 -13.50 -6.23
CA THR A 125 -9.07 -14.71 -7.06
C THR A 125 -10.35 -14.86 -7.88
N LYS A 126 -11.52 -14.73 -7.23
CA LYS A 126 -12.83 -14.82 -7.89
C LYS A 126 -13.06 -13.67 -8.87
N ALA A 127 -12.78 -12.44 -8.46
CA ALA A 127 -13.02 -11.25 -9.26
C ALA A 127 -12.12 -11.19 -10.51
N SER A 128 -10.88 -11.65 -10.41
CA SER A 128 -9.92 -11.66 -11.53
C SER A 128 -10.01 -12.91 -12.40
N GLY A 129 -10.61 -14.00 -11.91
CA GLY A 129 -10.56 -15.31 -12.56
C GLY A 129 -9.14 -15.90 -12.63
N ASN A 130 -8.19 -15.37 -11.85
CA ASN A 130 -6.78 -15.74 -11.91
C ASN A 130 -6.20 -15.89 -10.49
N GLU A 131 -6.30 -17.11 -9.96
CA GLU A 131 -5.81 -17.46 -8.62
C GLU A 131 -4.31 -17.20 -8.48
N ARG A 132 -3.51 -17.52 -9.52
CA ARG A 132 -2.07 -17.28 -9.50
C ARG A 132 -1.73 -15.80 -9.34
N PHE A 133 -2.43 -14.93 -10.06
CA PHE A 133 -2.26 -13.48 -9.96
C PHE A 133 -2.60 -12.97 -8.55
N ALA A 134 -3.70 -13.41 -7.97
CA ALA A 134 -4.11 -12.97 -6.64
C ALA A 134 -3.09 -13.37 -5.57
N TRP A 135 -2.62 -14.62 -5.59
CA TRP A 135 -1.64 -15.11 -4.62
C TRP A 135 -0.23 -14.57 -4.82
N ASP A 136 0.18 -14.31 -6.06
CA ASP A 136 1.45 -13.61 -6.32
C ASP A 136 1.39 -12.14 -5.86
N SER A 137 0.26 -11.47 -6.10
CA SER A 137 0.00 -10.11 -5.60
C SER A 137 0.04 -10.07 -4.07
N TYR A 138 -0.51 -11.09 -3.41
CA TYR A 138 -0.51 -11.15 -1.95
C TYR A 138 0.88 -11.43 -1.39
N ARG A 139 1.64 -12.37 -1.96
CA ARG A 139 3.04 -12.61 -1.62
C ARG A 139 3.88 -11.33 -1.71
N ARG A 140 3.78 -10.62 -2.83
CA ARG A 140 4.50 -9.36 -3.06
C ARG A 140 4.06 -8.29 -2.06
N PHE A 141 2.78 -8.22 -1.72
CA PHE A 141 2.29 -7.29 -0.70
C PHE A 141 2.90 -7.57 0.67
N VAL A 142 2.90 -8.82 1.13
CA VAL A 142 3.47 -9.19 2.43
C VAL A 142 4.97 -8.84 2.49
N GLN A 143 5.71 -9.10 1.41
CA GLN A 143 7.12 -8.69 1.28
C GLN A 143 7.27 -7.16 1.34
N MET A 144 6.62 -6.42 0.43
CA MET A 144 6.74 -4.95 0.36
C MET A 144 6.34 -4.28 1.69
N TYR A 145 5.26 -4.73 2.32
CA TYR A 145 4.80 -4.17 3.59
C TYR A 145 5.74 -4.56 4.73
N GLY A 146 6.22 -5.80 4.76
CA GLY A 146 7.22 -6.27 5.72
C GLY A 146 8.50 -5.45 5.65
N ASP A 147 9.00 -5.20 4.44
CA ASP A 147 10.21 -4.41 4.22
C ASP A 147 10.01 -2.94 4.60
N VAL A 148 8.98 -2.31 4.05
CA VAL A 148 8.83 -0.85 4.07
C VAL A 148 8.17 -0.35 5.36
N VAL A 149 7.18 -1.08 5.88
CA VAL A 149 6.37 -0.64 7.02
C VAL A 149 6.81 -1.33 8.31
N MET A 150 7.12 -2.63 8.24
CA MET A 150 7.51 -3.41 9.42
C MET A 150 9.02 -3.45 9.65
N GLY A 151 9.81 -2.80 8.79
CA GLY A 151 11.25 -2.58 8.99
C GLY A 151 12.13 -3.82 8.78
N LEU A 152 11.71 -4.76 7.94
CA LEU A 152 12.51 -5.95 7.62
C LEU A 152 13.55 -5.71 6.51
N LYS A 153 13.51 -4.55 5.85
CA LYS A 153 14.40 -4.21 4.75
C LYS A 153 15.87 -4.30 5.18
N PRO A 154 16.74 -4.97 4.41
CA PRO A 154 18.18 -4.96 4.63
C PRO A 154 18.76 -3.54 4.77
N GLU A 155 19.51 -3.27 5.83
CA GLU A 155 20.17 -1.97 6.02
C GLU A 155 21.44 -1.87 5.16
N LYS A 156 22.18 -2.98 5.04
CA LYS A 156 23.40 -3.05 4.23
C LYS A 156 23.17 -3.89 2.99
N LYS A 157 23.89 -3.56 1.91
CA LYS A 157 23.88 -4.34 0.66
C LYS A 157 24.37 -5.79 0.83
N THR A 158 25.07 -6.08 1.93
CA THR A 158 25.58 -7.42 2.27
C THR A 158 24.59 -8.22 3.10
N ASP A 159 23.56 -7.59 3.65
CA ASP A 159 22.58 -8.26 4.47
C ASP A 159 21.62 -9.05 3.57
N ILE A 160 21.24 -10.23 4.03
CA ILE A 160 20.35 -11.11 3.30
C ILE A 160 18.92 -10.61 3.52
N ASP A 161 18.22 -10.28 2.43
CA ASP A 161 16.79 -10.05 2.45
C ASP A 161 16.07 -11.36 2.86
N PRO A 162 15.34 -11.36 3.99
CA PRO A 162 14.70 -12.57 4.48
C PRO A 162 13.64 -13.11 3.52
N PHE A 163 12.98 -12.24 2.74
CA PHE A 163 11.96 -12.64 1.80
C PHE A 163 12.57 -13.24 0.53
N GLU A 164 13.66 -12.65 0.02
CA GLU A 164 14.38 -13.20 -1.13
C GLU A 164 15.04 -14.55 -0.80
N ASP A 165 15.62 -14.71 0.39
CA ASP A 165 16.18 -16.00 0.83
C ASP A 165 15.12 -17.10 0.90
N LEU A 166 13.93 -16.80 1.42
CA LEU A 166 12.80 -17.73 1.44
C LEU A 166 12.29 -18.05 0.02
N LEU A 167 12.19 -17.05 -0.85
CA LEU A 167 11.78 -17.23 -2.24
C LEU A 167 12.76 -18.11 -3.01
N GLU A 168 14.07 -17.87 -2.89
CA GLU A 168 15.10 -18.70 -3.51
C GLU A 168 15.06 -20.14 -3.01
N LYS A 169 14.93 -20.35 -1.69
CA LYS A 169 14.74 -21.69 -1.12
C LYS A 169 13.51 -22.39 -1.68
N LYS A 170 12.39 -21.68 -1.83
CA LYS A 170 11.15 -22.23 -2.40
C LYS A 170 11.34 -22.61 -3.87
N LYS A 171 12.04 -21.80 -4.68
CA LYS A 171 12.37 -22.12 -6.07
C LYS A 171 13.28 -23.33 -6.19
N HIS A 172 14.34 -23.40 -5.38
CA HIS A 172 15.24 -24.55 -5.33
C HIS A 172 14.51 -25.85 -4.95
N ALA A 173 13.63 -25.81 -3.93
CA ALA A 173 12.82 -26.96 -3.54
C ALA A 173 11.82 -27.38 -4.63
N ALA A 174 11.32 -26.42 -5.40
CA ALA A 174 10.43 -26.66 -6.53
C ALA A 174 11.14 -27.12 -7.82
N GLY A 175 12.48 -27.01 -7.88
CA GLY A 175 13.26 -27.30 -9.09
C GLY A 175 13.02 -26.32 -10.24
N VAL A 176 12.62 -25.09 -9.94
CA VAL A 176 12.35 -24.02 -10.94
C VAL A 176 13.39 -22.92 -10.87
N HIS A 177 13.51 -22.13 -11.94
CA HIS A 177 14.49 -21.05 -12.01
C HIS A 177 13.86 -19.66 -11.80
N PHE A 178 12.61 -19.50 -12.24
CA PHE A 178 11.93 -18.21 -12.24
C PHE A 178 10.70 -18.22 -11.32
N ASP A 179 10.43 -17.07 -10.68
CA ASP A 179 9.29 -16.91 -9.76
C ASP A 179 7.94 -17.19 -10.43
N ASN A 180 7.83 -16.94 -11.75
CA ASN A 180 6.61 -17.18 -12.51
C ASN A 180 6.28 -18.68 -12.67
N GLU A 181 7.27 -19.56 -12.48
CA GLU A 181 7.13 -21.01 -12.55
C GLU A 181 6.59 -21.63 -11.25
N LEU A 182 6.60 -20.87 -10.13
CA LEU A 182 5.98 -21.31 -8.89
C LEU A 182 4.47 -21.49 -9.06
N SER A 183 3.97 -22.63 -8.59
CA SER A 183 2.55 -22.97 -8.54
C SER A 183 1.80 -22.15 -7.48
N VAL A 184 0.47 -22.11 -7.59
CA VAL A 184 -0.40 -21.45 -6.61
C VAL A 184 -0.18 -22.01 -5.20
N ALA A 185 -0.06 -23.32 -5.04
CA ALA A 185 0.16 -23.95 -3.75
C ALA A 185 1.47 -23.45 -3.10
N GLN A 186 2.54 -23.36 -3.91
CA GLN A 186 3.83 -22.84 -3.44
C GLN A 186 3.76 -21.35 -3.10
N LEU A 187 2.98 -20.55 -3.83
CA LEU A 187 2.75 -19.15 -3.49
C LEU A 187 2.01 -19.01 -2.16
N LYS A 188 0.97 -19.83 -1.91
CA LYS A 188 0.23 -19.88 -0.62
C LYS A 188 1.17 -20.22 0.54
N GLU A 189 2.01 -21.25 0.38
CA GLU A 189 3.04 -21.59 1.37
C GLU A 189 4.01 -20.44 1.62
N LEU A 190 4.48 -19.78 0.56
CA LEU A 190 5.44 -18.69 0.67
C LEU A 190 4.84 -17.47 1.39
N VAL A 191 3.55 -17.17 1.19
CA VAL A 191 2.84 -16.15 1.99
C VAL A 191 2.87 -16.50 3.49
N ALA A 192 2.61 -17.76 3.85
CA ALA A 192 2.65 -18.19 5.24
C ALA A 192 4.08 -18.10 5.83
N GLU A 193 5.09 -18.51 5.08
CA GLU A 193 6.51 -18.40 5.45
C GLU A 193 6.93 -16.94 5.64
N PHE A 194 6.48 -16.03 4.77
CA PHE A 194 6.76 -14.60 4.88
C PHE A 194 6.15 -13.99 6.14
N LYS A 195 4.87 -14.29 6.44
CA LYS A 195 4.21 -13.86 7.68
C LYS A 195 4.92 -14.39 8.92
N ALA A 196 5.38 -15.66 8.88
CA ALA A 196 6.14 -16.25 9.97
C ALA A 196 7.48 -15.56 10.17
N ALA A 197 8.19 -15.20 9.09
CA ALA A 197 9.44 -14.44 9.15
C ALA A 197 9.24 -13.04 9.74
N ILE A 198 8.15 -12.35 9.35
CA ILE A 198 7.74 -11.07 9.94
C ILE A 198 7.54 -11.20 11.45
N LYS A 199 6.76 -12.20 11.89
CA LYS A 199 6.52 -12.45 13.32
C LYS A 199 7.79 -12.78 14.07
N ALA A 200 8.66 -13.61 13.49
CA ALA A 200 9.92 -14.01 14.12
C ALA A 200 10.88 -12.82 14.31
N LYS A 201 10.93 -11.87 13.37
CA LYS A 201 11.81 -10.70 13.46
C LYS A 201 11.23 -9.55 14.28
N THR A 202 9.93 -9.29 14.17
CA THR A 202 9.29 -8.10 14.77
C THR A 202 8.55 -8.39 16.07
N GLY A 203 8.24 -9.66 16.35
CA GLY A 203 7.34 -10.06 17.42
C GLY A 203 5.86 -9.79 17.14
N GLN A 204 5.52 -9.22 15.97
CA GLN A 204 4.16 -8.81 15.62
C GLN A 204 3.62 -9.66 14.47
N ASP A 205 2.34 -10.00 14.53
CA ASP A 205 1.65 -10.64 13.42
C ASP A 205 1.45 -9.65 12.26
N PHE A 206 1.48 -10.16 11.03
CA PHE A 206 1.15 -9.35 9.85
C PHE A 206 -0.29 -8.81 9.97
N PRO A 207 -0.52 -7.50 9.80
CA PRO A 207 -1.85 -6.92 9.96
C PRO A 207 -2.81 -7.47 8.91
N THR A 208 -3.89 -8.11 9.35
CA THR A 208 -4.94 -8.65 8.47
C THR A 208 -6.12 -7.70 8.29
N ASP A 209 -6.29 -6.73 9.20
CA ASP A 209 -7.26 -5.66 9.09
C ASP A 209 -6.77 -4.59 8.09
N PRO A 210 -7.46 -4.38 6.95
CA PRO A 210 -7.09 -3.39 5.96
C PRO A 210 -6.92 -1.98 6.53
N LYS A 211 -7.73 -1.60 7.53
CA LYS A 211 -7.60 -0.27 8.16
C LYS A 211 -6.31 -0.10 8.94
N LYS A 212 -5.78 -1.18 9.53
CA LYS A 212 -4.47 -1.15 10.23
C LYS A 212 -3.28 -1.19 9.26
N GLN A 213 -3.52 -1.52 7.99
CA GLN A 213 -2.50 -1.51 6.96
C GLN A 213 -2.28 -0.11 6.35
N VAL A 214 -3.21 0.83 6.57
CA VAL A 214 -3.18 2.22 6.04
C VAL A 214 -2.79 3.17 7.16
#